data_AF-A0A927UQA7-F1
#
_entry.id   AF-A0A927UQA7-F1
#
_cell.length_a   1.000
_cell.length_b   1.000
_cell.length_c   1.000
_cell.angle_alpha   90.00
_cell.angle_beta   90.00
_cell.angle_gamma   90.00
#
_symmetry.space_group_name_H-M   'P 1'
#
loop_
_entity.id
_entity.type
_entity.pdbx_description
1 polymer ?
#
loop_
_entity_poly.entity_id
_entity_poly.type
_entity_poly.pdbx_seq_one_letter_code
_entity_poly.pdbx_strand_id
1 'polypeptide(L)'
;MGRKSLTATFSIVILIAVVLSSINSGTALGEGNLINVPSGIVLTDQKTYALGNGVTEFHVETNNAAGTAPVNSFIAQIDLTKNVTILANYNKYYNSTDPNKWTVSSWSRSRTSSQTKRYIEATGGNVLVATNGDFYNWNTGKPEGALVINGTTYHAASNRPYFAILDDGTPVIRDAGTPVTDDVMQAVGGSYMSIKDGQITPKAQGANVTLTPCNAIGIRGDGSVIIFMVDGRDDDVSVGYTLYDQARMLVSLGCVNALCLDCGGSSTFISKHKDSDSLEIRNNPSDGKERSVSSTLMIVATEKSLITKPMPTIAPTHVPPTSSATDKNDSNKNDANKNESNKNETNKNETNKNDANKNDANKNDTNKNNTDSSVNTSDKNNSSVSGNNTYQSILDALFSSSTAKKFKYGKNLYRVTSKKNKTVAFCGTVYNNPKKAIIPAKVKYQGKKYRVTSIDKKACMNSTSLKKIKIGKNILKIKNKAFFGCTSLKKVVGLENLGTISFDDFYKKYVLKEVITTEATTSTETTLLD
;
A
#
# COMPACT_ATOMS: atom_id res chain seq x y z
N MET A 1 -37.70 6.09 -69.71
CA MET A 1 -37.57 5.13 -68.59
C MET A 1 -36.80 5.78 -67.44
N GLY A 2 -37.12 5.46 -66.18
CA GLY A 2 -36.12 5.42 -65.09
C GLY A 2 -35.65 6.70 -64.38
N ARG A 3 -36.43 7.16 -63.39
CA ARG A 3 -36.06 7.68 -62.04
C ARG A 3 -34.88 8.66 -61.83
N LYS A 4 -35.16 9.64 -60.96
CA LYS A 4 -34.24 10.57 -60.26
C LYS A 4 -33.22 9.84 -59.35
N SER A 5 -32.06 10.46 -59.10
CA SER A 5 -31.32 10.35 -57.83
C SER A 5 -30.52 11.64 -57.56
N LEU A 6 -30.26 11.92 -56.28
CA LEU A 6 -29.74 13.17 -55.73
C LEU A 6 -28.45 12.88 -54.93
N THR A 7 -27.41 13.70 -55.07
CA THR A 7 -26.20 13.68 -54.19
C THR A 7 -25.48 15.03 -54.35
N ALA A 8 -25.67 16.00 -53.45
CA ALA A 8 -25.09 16.12 -52.10
C ALA A 8 -23.61 16.57 -52.10
N THR A 9 -23.42 17.90 -52.02
CA THR A 9 -22.12 18.58 -51.85
C THR A 9 -21.56 18.40 -50.45
N PHE A 10 -20.30 17.95 -50.34
CA PHE A 10 -19.52 18.00 -49.10
C PHE A 10 -18.79 19.34 -48.98
N SER A 11 -19.07 20.08 -47.90
CA SER A 11 -18.28 21.27 -47.52
C SER A 11 -17.27 20.90 -46.44
N ILE A 12 -16.00 21.21 -46.66
CA ILE A 12 -14.92 21.00 -45.69
C ILE A 12 -14.85 22.22 -44.78
N VAL A 13 -15.13 22.03 -43.48
CA VAL A 13 -14.92 23.05 -42.44
C VAL A 13 -13.70 22.65 -41.63
N ILE A 14 -12.62 23.41 -41.78
CA ILE A 14 -11.43 23.33 -40.92
C ILE A 14 -11.74 24.12 -39.65
N LEU A 15 -11.91 23.44 -38.52
CA LEU A 15 -12.09 24.09 -37.22
C LEU A 15 -10.78 24.04 -36.41
N ILE A 16 -10.06 25.16 -36.40
CA ILE A 16 -8.92 25.38 -35.49
C ILE A 16 -9.50 25.69 -34.11
N ALA A 17 -9.49 24.70 -33.21
CA ALA A 17 -9.88 24.89 -31.82
C ALA A 17 -8.66 25.25 -30.96
N VAL A 18 -8.52 26.54 -30.65
CA VAL A 18 -7.59 27.00 -29.60
C VAL A 18 -8.16 26.54 -28.24
N VAL A 19 -7.56 25.50 -27.66
CA VAL A 19 -7.93 25.03 -26.31
C VAL A 19 -7.26 25.93 -25.27
N LEU A 20 -7.94 27.05 -24.97
CA LEU A 20 -7.70 27.80 -23.74
C LEU A 20 -8.05 26.94 -22.53
N SER A 21 -7.19 26.97 -21.51
CA SER A 21 -7.31 26.18 -20.29
C SER A 21 -8.48 26.67 -19.40
N SER A 22 -9.67 26.12 -19.60
CA SER A 22 -10.77 26.23 -18.64
C SER A 22 -10.60 25.21 -17.51
N ILE A 23 -10.41 25.72 -16.29
CA ILE A 23 -10.42 24.91 -15.06
C ILE A 23 -11.78 24.21 -14.97
N ASN A 24 -11.78 22.88 -14.95
CA ASN A 24 -13.01 22.10 -14.90
C ASN A 24 -13.60 22.20 -13.49
N SER A 25 -14.50 23.16 -13.31
CA SER A 25 -15.15 23.46 -12.02
C SER A 25 -15.96 22.25 -11.56
N GLY A 26 -15.77 21.85 -10.30
CA GLY A 26 -16.22 20.54 -9.80
C GLY A 26 -17.74 20.38 -9.79
N THR A 27 -18.26 19.66 -10.78
CA THR A 27 -19.52 18.92 -10.61
C THR A 27 -19.24 17.68 -9.76
N ALA A 28 -20.16 17.31 -8.87
CA ALA A 28 -20.12 16.00 -8.23
C ALA A 28 -20.11 14.88 -9.29
N LEU A 29 -19.46 13.75 -9.01
CA LEU A 29 -19.63 12.54 -9.82
C LEU A 29 -21.05 12.00 -9.59
N GLY A 30 -22.02 12.58 -10.28
CA GLY A 30 -23.43 12.24 -10.15
C GLY A 30 -23.73 10.81 -10.60
N GLU A 31 -24.82 10.26 -10.07
CA GLU A 31 -25.33 8.95 -10.53
C GLU A 31 -25.52 8.97 -12.06
N GLY A 32 -24.87 8.03 -12.75
CA GLY A 32 -24.93 7.89 -14.21
C GLY A 32 -23.77 8.54 -14.99
N ASN A 33 -22.93 9.38 -14.38
CA ASN A 33 -21.75 9.93 -15.06
C ASN A 33 -20.55 8.96 -14.97
N LEU A 34 -19.94 8.68 -16.12
CA LEU A 34 -18.68 7.93 -16.19
C LEU A 34 -17.52 8.76 -15.62
N ILE A 35 -16.63 8.11 -14.87
CA ILE A 35 -15.42 8.71 -14.34
C ILE A 35 -14.44 8.97 -15.49
N ASN A 36 -14.00 10.22 -15.61
CA ASN A 36 -12.92 10.58 -16.51
C ASN A 36 -11.63 9.89 -16.07
N VAL A 37 -10.96 9.19 -17.00
CA VAL A 37 -9.67 8.53 -16.76
C VAL A 37 -8.52 9.30 -17.43
N PRO A 38 -7.33 9.35 -16.81
CA PRO A 38 -6.14 9.94 -17.42
C PRO A 38 -5.72 9.28 -18.73
N SER A 39 -5.09 10.05 -19.64
CA SER A 39 -4.53 9.51 -20.89
C SER A 39 -3.64 8.27 -20.65
N GLY A 40 -3.79 7.27 -21.52
CA GLY A 40 -3.12 5.96 -21.41
C GLY A 40 -3.81 4.95 -20.50
N ILE A 41 -4.78 5.38 -19.67
CA ILE A 41 -5.73 4.53 -18.96
C ILE A 41 -7.04 4.52 -19.76
N VAL A 42 -7.66 3.35 -19.89
CA VAL A 42 -8.94 3.16 -20.59
C VAL A 42 -9.95 2.65 -19.58
N LEU A 43 -11.09 3.32 -19.46
CA LEU A 43 -12.24 2.85 -18.68
C LEU A 43 -12.87 1.65 -19.42
N THR A 44 -13.07 0.52 -18.73
CA THR A 44 -13.65 -0.69 -19.33
C THR A 44 -15.00 -1.08 -18.72
N ASP A 45 -15.22 -0.80 -17.44
CA ASP A 45 -16.55 -0.91 -16.80
C ASP A 45 -16.64 0.07 -15.61
N GLN A 46 -17.85 0.48 -15.25
CA GLN A 46 -18.14 1.25 -14.04
C GLN A 46 -19.50 0.84 -13.47
N LYS A 47 -19.50 0.43 -12.21
CA LYS A 47 -20.72 0.22 -11.40
C LYS A 47 -20.78 1.30 -10.31
N THR A 48 -21.97 1.81 -10.07
CA THR A 48 -22.21 2.91 -9.11
C THR A 48 -23.21 2.45 -8.06
N TYR A 49 -22.89 2.62 -6.79
CA TYR A 49 -23.68 2.19 -5.65
C TYR A 49 -23.94 3.37 -4.71
N ALA A 50 -25.18 3.85 -4.70
CA ALA A 50 -25.60 4.92 -3.80
C ALA A 50 -25.79 4.38 -2.38
N LEU A 51 -24.79 4.53 -1.50
CA LEU A 51 -24.80 3.94 -0.16
C LEU A 51 -25.71 4.70 0.82
N GLY A 52 -26.00 5.97 0.52
CA GLY A 52 -26.85 6.84 1.34
C GLY A 52 -26.06 7.93 2.04
N ASN A 53 -26.76 8.87 2.70
CA ASN A 53 -26.17 9.94 3.51
C ASN A 53 -25.07 10.80 2.83
N GLY A 54 -25.11 10.94 1.49
CA GLY A 54 -24.06 11.67 0.75
C GLY A 54 -22.84 10.81 0.37
N VAL A 55 -22.92 9.49 0.53
CA VAL A 55 -21.88 8.54 0.14
C VAL A 55 -22.30 7.75 -1.11
N THR A 56 -21.43 7.79 -2.12
CA THR A 56 -21.54 6.99 -3.34
C THR A 56 -20.25 6.18 -3.53
N GLU A 57 -20.39 4.88 -3.74
CA GLU A 57 -19.30 4.01 -4.14
C GLU A 57 -19.29 3.82 -5.68
N PHE A 58 -18.09 3.81 -6.26
CA PHE A 58 -17.84 3.41 -7.63
C PHE A 58 -16.89 2.21 -7.63
N HIS A 59 -17.34 1.11 -8.23
CA HIS A 59 -16.44 0.02 -8.66
C HIS A 59 -16.06 0.32 -10.11
N VAL A 60 -14.77 0.57 -10.34
CA VAL A 60 -14.22 1.06 -11.61
C VAL A 60 -13.21 0.05 -12.13
N GLU A 61 -13.51 -0.52 -13.29
CA GLU A 61 -12.58 -1.38 -14.03
C GLU A 61 -11.92 -0.55 -15.13
N THR A 62 -10.59 -0.61 -15.18
CA THR A 62 -9.79 0.04 -16.22
C THR A 62 -8.76 -0.90 -16.80
N ASN A 63 -8.15 -0.50 -17.91
CA ASN A 63 -7.05 -1.21 -18.52
C ASN A 63 -6.03 -0.23 -19.13
N ASN A 64 -4.88 -0.74 -19.58
CA ASN A 64 -4.07 0.00 -20.53
C ASN A 64 -4.69 -0.07 -21.94
N ALA A 65 -4.28 0.82 -22.84
CA ALA A 65 -4.75 0.85 -24.24
C ALA A 65 -4.53 -0.46 -25.03
N ALA A 66 -3.72 -1.40 -24.53
CA ALA A 66 -3.50 -2.70 -25.14
C ALA A 66 -4.38 -3.83 -24.55
N GLY A 67 -5.22 -3.56 -23.55
CA GLY A 67 -6.05 -4.58 -22.89
C GLY A 67 -5.27 -5.58 -22.02
N THR A 68 -4.02 -5.29 -21.64
CA THR A 68 -3.07 -6.24 -21.02
C THR A 68 -2.71 -5.96 -19.56
N ALA A 69 -3.42 -5.02 -18.93
CA ALA A 69 -3.19 -4.57 -17.56
C ALA A 69 -4.54 -4.19 -16.91
N PRO A 70 -5.43 -5.15 -16.65
CA PRO A 70 -6.70 -4.87 -15.97
C PRO A 70 -6.42 -4.33 -14.57
N VAL A 71 -7.20 -3.33 -14.13
CA VAL A 71 -7.11 -2.74 -12.79
C VAL A 71 -8.51 -2.52 -12.24
N ASN A 72 -8.76 -3.13 -11.08
CA ASN A 72 -9.97 -2.96 -10.28
C ASN A 72 -9.74 -1.87 -9.22
N SER A 73 -10.59 -0.83 -9.22
CA SER A 73 -10.57 0.26 -8.25
C SER A 73 -11.91 0.38 -7.53
N PHE A 74 -11.87 0.67 -6.24
CA PHE A 74 -13.03 0.88 -5.37
C PHE A 74 -12.90 2.28 -4.76
N ILE A 75 -13.88 3.12 -5.08
CA ILE A 75 -13.81 4.56 -4.84
C ILE A 75 -15.04 4.93 -4.03
N ALA A 76 -14.87 5.64 -2.90
CA ALA A 76 -15.99 6.28 -2.22
C ALA A 76 -15.87 7.80 -2.38
N GLN A 77 -16.93 8.44 -2.85
CA GLN A 77 -17.13 9.89 -2.72
C GLN A 77 -18.01 10.17 -1.51
N ILE A 78 -17.58 11.07 -0.64
CA ILE A 78 -18.25 11.45 0.62
C ILE A 78 -18.52 12.95 0.61
N ASP A 79 -19.80 13.33 0.54
CA ASP A 79 -20.27 14.70 0.72
C ASP A 79 -20.51 14.97 2.21
N LEU A 80 -19.52 15.58 2.88
CA LEU A 80 -19.57 15.93 4.30
C LEU A 80 -20.58 17.05 4.64
N THR A 81 -21.24 17.66 3.65
CA THR A 81 -22.40 18.56 3.90
C THR A 81 -23.69 17.79 4.20
N LYS A 82 -23.66 16.46 4.07
CA LYS A 82 -24.78 15.56 4.37
C LYS A 82 -24.57 14.89 5.72
N ASN A 83 -25.50 14.02 6.11
CA ASN A 83 -25.49 13.38 7.42
C ASN A 83 -24.47 12.22 7.49
N VAL A 84 -23.18 12.54 7.32
CA VAL A 84 -22.07 11.58 7.31
C VAL A 84 -20.82 12.22 7.90
N THR A 85 -19.99 11.44 8.58
CA THR A 85 -18.67 11.86 9.06
C THR A 85 -17.61 10.79 8.81
N ILE A 86 -16.33 11.16 8.95
CA ILE A 86 -15.20 10.26 8.82
C ILE A 86 -14.51 10.14 10.17
N LEU A 87 -14.52 8.94 10.76
CA LEU A 87 -13.86 8.64 12.03
C LEU A 87 -12.53 7.94 11.81
N ALA A 88 -11.50 8.36 12.56
CA ALA A 88 -10.30 7.58 12.74
C ALA A 88 -10.59 6.45 13.76
N ASN A 89 -9.97 5.30 13.57
CA ASN A 89 -10.12 4.16 14.47
C ASN A 89 -8.80 3.40 14.61
N TYR A 90 -8.69 2.68 15.72
CA TYR A 90 -7.53 1.88 16.07
C TYR A 90 -7.95 0.60 16.81
N ASN A 91 -7.12 -0.44 16.73
CA ASN A 91 -7.42 -1.70 17.39
C ASN A 91 -7.64 -1.53 18.91
N LYS A 92 -8.77 -2.04 19.41
CA LYS A 92 -9.21 -1.94 20.81
C LYS A 92 -9.48 -0.53 21.35
N TYR A 93 -9.60 0.51 20.51
CA TYR A 93 -10.18 1.78 20.97
C TYR A 93 -11.62 1.53 21.44
N TYR A 94 -12.48 1.06 20.54
CA TYR A 94 -13.81 0.53 20.86
C TYR A 94 -13.69 -0.88 21.47
N ASN A 95 -13.41 -0.96 22.77
CA ASN A 95 -13.22 -2.21 23.51
C ASN A 95 -14.42 -2.63 24.39
N SER A 96 -15.41 -1.76 24.55
CA SER A 96 -16.58 -1.93 25.41
C SER A 96 -17.74 -1.07 24.89
N THR A 97 -18.96 -1.35 25.32
CA THR A 97 -20.14 -0.46 25.12
C THR A 97 -20.14 0.75 26.06
N ASP A 98 -19.27 0.77 27.08
CA ASP A 98 -19.04 1.91 27.97
C ASP A 98 -18.02 2.89 27.35
N PRO A 99 -18.42 4.11 26.95
CA PRO A 99 -17.52 5.06 26.28
C PRO A 99 -16.34 5.50 27.15
N ASN A 100 -16.47 5.45 28.48
CA ASN A 100 -15.40 5.84 29.40
C ASN A 100 -14.20 4.88 29.37
N LYS A 101 -14.35 3.70 28.73
CA LYS A 101 -13.28 2.71 28.55
C LYS A 101 -12.58 2.81 27.20
N TRP A 102 -13.03 3.69 26.30
CA TRP A 102 -12.46 3.81 24.95
C TRP A 102 -11.11 4.51 24.98
N THR A 103 -10.04 3.77 24.69
CA THR A 103 -8.68 4.30 24.66
C THR A 103 -7.73 3.39 23.89
N VAL A 104 -6.67 3.96 23.30
CA VAL A 104 -5.53 3.18 22.78
C VAL A 104 -4.52 2.96 23.90
N SER A 105 -4.78 1.97 24.76
CA SER A 105 -3.90 1.64 25.89
C SER A 105 -2.62 0.90 25.51
N SER A 106 -2.55 0.33 24.30
CA SER A 106 -1.38 -0.40 23.81
C SER A 106 -1.36 -0.50 22.28
N TRP A 107 -0.16 -0.42 21.71
CA TRP A 107 0.04 -0.65 20.28
C TRP A 107 -0.22 -2.11 19.92
N SER A 108 -1.02 -2.34 18.88
CA SER A 108 -1.34 -3.67 18.37
C SER A 108 -1.90 -3.57 16.95
N ARG A 109 -2.26 -4.70 16.33
CA ARG A 109 -2.83 -4.72 14.97
C ARG A 109 -4.09 -5.56 14.91
N SER A 110 -5.02 -5.12 14.07
CA SER A 110 -6.22 -5.87 13.74
C SER A 110 -6.71 -5.52 12.34
N ARG A 111 -7.49 -6.41 11.76
CA ARG A 111 -8.13 -6.25 10.45
C ARG A 111 -9.05 -5.04 10.42
N THR A 112 -9.14 -4.36 9.29
CA THR A 112 -10.07 -3.25 9.08
C THR A 112 -11.52 -3.65 9.40
N SER A 113 -11.93 -4.83 8.92
CA SER A 113 -13.23 -5.44 9.23
C SER A 113 -13.48 -5.61 10.73
N SER A 114 -12.44 -6.00 11.48
CA SER A 114 -12.52 -6.28 12.92
C SER A 114 -12.44 -5.01 13.76
N GLN A 115 -11.76 -3.95 13.29
CA GLN A 115 -11.81 -2.62 13.93
C GLN A 115 -13.17 -1.96 13.70
N THR A 116 -13.72 -2.09 12.49
CA THR A 116 -15.06 -1.58 12.12
C THR A 116 -16.18 -2.31 12.87
N LYS A 117 -16.10 -3.64 12.95
CA LYS A 117 -17.07 -4.45 13.72
C LYS A 117 -17.12 -4.02 15.20
N ARG A 118 -15.97 -3.79 15.83
CA ARG A 118 -15.88 -3.31 17.22
C ARG A 118 -16.55 -1.95 17.43
N TYR A 119 -16.41 -1.04 16.47
CA TYR A 119 -17.13 0.25 16.51
C TYR A 119 -18.64 0.04 16.51
N ILE A 120 -19.15 -0.82 15.61
CA ILE A 120 -20.60 -1.12 15.53
C ILE A 120 -21.09 -1.79 16.81
N GLU A 121 -20.36 -2.77 17.34
CA GLU A 121 -20.68 -3.45 18.61
C GLU A 121 -20.68 -2.50 19.82
N ALA A 122 -19.78 -1.51 19.84
CA ALA A 122 -19.66 -0.55 20.95
C ALA A 122 -20.66 0.60 20.89
N THR A 123 -21.13 0.98 19.70
CA THR A 123 -21.88 2.24 19.48
C THR A 123 -23.25 2.09 18.84
N GLY A 124 -23.53 0.96 18.18
CA GLY A 124 -24.67 0.82 17.26
C GLY A 124 -24.54 1.63 15.97
N GLY A 125 -23.40 2.28 15.72
CA GLY A 125 -23.21 3.22 14.61
C GLY A 125 -23.27 2.58 13.22
N ASN A 126 -23.88 3.28 12.26
CA ASN A 126 -24.08 2.81 10.90
C ASN A 126 -22.88 3.14 10.00
N VAL A 127 -21.93 2.22 9.86
CA VAL A 127 -20.79 2.36 8.95
C VAL A 127 -21.19 2.02 7.51
N LEU A 128 -20.91 2.94 6.59
CA LEU A 128 -21.17 2.79 5.15
C LEU A 128 -19.95 2.28 4.39
N VAL A 129 -18.77 2.80 4.72
CA VAL A 129 -17.47 2.41 4.13
C VAL A 129 -16.40 2.32 5.22
N ALA A 130 -15.39 1.47 5.06
CA ALA A 130 -14.16 1.52 5.85
C ALA A 130 -12.92 1.14 5.04
N THR A 131 -11.77 1.73 5.38
CA THR A 131 -10.48 1.44 4.74
C THR A 131 -9.31 1.50 5.72
N ASN A 132 -8.18 0.88 5.38
CA ASN A 132 -6.96 0.96 6.20
C ASN A 132 -6.34 2.37 6.15
N GLY A 133 -5.75 2.80 7.27
CA GLY A 133 -5.14 4.13 7.40
C GLY A 133 -3.63 4.13 7.17
N ASP A 134 -2.90 4.53 8.21
CA ASP A 134 -1.47 4.86 8.16
C ASP A 134 -0.55 3.63 8.09
N PHE A 135 0.69 3.90 7.72
CA PHE A 135 1.84 3.00 7.89
C PHE A 135 2.11 2.76 9.38
N TYR A 136 2.85 1.69 9.67
CA TYR A 136 3.06 1.28 11.05
C TYR A 136 4.30 0.40 11.21
N ASN A 137 4.85 0.43 12.43
CA ASN A 137 5.86 -0.52 12.85
C ASN A 137 5.24 -1.94 12.88
N TRP A 138 5.71 -2.83 12.02
CA TRP A 138 5.11 -4.17 11.86
C TRP A 138 5.10 -5.03 13.13
N ASN A 139 6.09 -4.85 14.01
CA ASN A 139 6.24 -5.66 15.21
C ASN A 139 5.28 -5.23 16.33
N THR A 140 5.06 -3.93 16.47
CA THR A 140 4.25 -3.36 17.57
C THR A 140 2.84 -2.95 17.13
N GLY A 141 2.63 -2.63 15.85
CA GLY A 141 1.39 -2.01 15.38
C GLY A 141 1.28 -0.51 15.64
N LYS A 142 2.33 0.12 16.17
CA LYS A 142 2.38 1.56 16.40
C LYS A 142 2.30 2.32 15.05
N PRO A 143 1.42 3.32 14.88
CA PRO A 143 1.40 4.21 13.70
C PRO A 143 2.75 4.90 13.45
N GLU A 144 3.01 5.33 12.22
CA GLU A 144 4.21 6.11 11.87
C GLU A 144 3.96 7.62 11.90
N GLY A 145 2.73 8.07 11.62
CA GLY A 145 2.26 9.46 11.63
C GLY A 145 1.08 9.66 12.58
N ALA A 146 0.27 10.69 12.33
CA ALA A 146 -0.78 11.09 13.28
C ALA A 146 -1.79 9.96 13.57
N LEU A 147 -2.22 9.86 14.82
CA LEU A 147 -3.42 9.15 15.23
C LEU A 147 -4.15 10.00 16.26
N VAL A 148 -5.28 10.57 15.85
CA VAL A 148 -6.17 11.36 16.71
C VAL A 148 -7.55 10.75 16.61
N ILE A 149 -8.18 10.48 17.75
CA ILE A 149 -9.54 9.93 17.82
C ILE A 149 -10.31 10.73 18.86
N ASN A 150 -11.40 11.36 18.44
CA ASN A 150 -12.26 12.22 19.28
C ASN A 150 -11.45 13.29 20.02
N GLY A 151 -10.62 14.05 19.30
CA GLY A 151 -9.75 15.10 19.83
C GLY A 151 -8.52 14.59 20.60
N THR A 152 -8.48 13.31 20.99
CA THR A 152 -7.35 12.76 21.76
C THR A 152 -6.23 12.32 20.84
N THR A 153 -5.07 12.98 20.94
CA THR A 153 -3.86 12.61 20.21
C THR A 153 -3.18 11.41 20.86
N TYR A 154 -3.29 10.24 20.24
CA TYR A 154 -2.60 9.02 20.65
C TYR A 154 -1.21 8.90 20.00
N HIS A 155 -1.04 9.44 18.80
CA HIS A 155 0.27 9.52 18.14
C HIS A 155 0.43 10.84 17.39
N ALA A 156 1.59 11.50 17.56
CA ALA A 156 1.91 12.75 16.90
C ALA A 156 2.21 12.56 15.40
N ALA A 157 2.06 13.62 14.61
CA ALA A 157 2.30 13.63 13.16
C ALA A 157 3.71 13.16 12.75
N SER A 158 4.71 13.25 13.64
CA SER A 158 6.04 12.62 13.49
C SER A 158 6.75 12.97 12.17
N ASN A 159 6.66 14.25 11.76
CA ASN A 159 7.17 14.77 10.49
C ASN A 159 6.61 14.07 9.23
N ARG A 160 5.35 13.61 9.30
CA ARG A 160 4.59 13.04 8.17
C ARG A 160 3.32 13.85 7.92
N PRO A 161 2.83 13.90 6.67
CA PRO A 161 1.54 14.51 6.39
C PRO A 161 0.43 13.59 6.89
N TYR A 162 -0.72 14.18 7.19
CA TYR A 162 -1.88 13.46 7.72
C TYR A 162 -3.18 14.05 7.21
N PHE A 163 -4.19 13.19 7.09
CA PHE A 163 -5.57 13.59 6.84
C PHE A 163 -6.24 13.81 8.20
N ALA A 164 -7.08 14.84 8.29
CA ALA A 164 -7.86 15.14 9.47
C ALA A 164 -9.28 15.60 9.16
N ILE A 165 -10.18 15.35 10.10
CA ILE A 165 -11.45 16.08 10.25
C ILE A 165 -11.28 17.01 11.46
N LEU A 166 -11.62 18.28 11.28
CA LEU A 166 -11.56 19.31 12.32
C LEU A 166 -12.85 19.32 13.19
N ASP A 167 -12.88 20.17 14.21
CA ASP A 167 -14.01 20.33 15.14
C ASP A 167 -15.27 20.92 14.50
N ASP A 168 -15.11 21.77 13.48
CA ASP A 168 -16.18 22.24 12.59
C ASP A 168 -16.65 21.19 11.55
N GLY A 169 -15.98 20.04 11.48
CA GLY A 169 -16.22 18.97 10.50
C GLY A 169 -15.46 19.12 9.17
N THR A 170 -14.68 20.18 8.99
CA THR A 170 -13.91 20.44 7.76
C THR A 170 -12.83 19.36 7.55
N PRO A 171 -12.74 18.75 6.34
CA PRO A 171 -11.65 17.87 5.99
C PRO A 171 -10.39 18.68 5.63
N VAL A 172 -9.23 18.27 6.14
CA VAL A 172 -7.94 18.84 5.74
C VAL A 172 -6.89 17.75 5.51
N ILE A 173 -5.89 18.05 4.69
CA ILE A 173 -4.64 17.28 4.63
C ILE A 173 -3.51 18.24 4.95
N ARG A 174 -2.82 18.03 6.07
CA ARG A 174 -1.74 18.89 6.53
C ARG A 174 -0.37 18.37 6.09
N ASP A 175 0.55 19.29 5.82
CA ASP A 175 1.90 19.00 5.33
C ASP A 175 2.75 18.24 6.35
N ALA A 176 3.79 17.56 5.85
CA ALA A 176 4.83 16.96 6.69
C ALA A 176 5.51 18.02 7.56
N GLY A 177 5.57 17.77 8.88
CA GLY A 177 6.15 18.69 9.85
C GLY A 177 5.12 19.58 10.55
N THR A 178 3.89 19.67 10.04
CA THR A 178 2.79 20.35 10.74
C THR A 178 2.44 19.58 12.02
N PRO A 179 2.39 20.23 13.20
CA PRO A 179 1.94 19.57 14.43
C PRO A 179 0.44 19.30 14.41
N VAL A 180 0.03 18.30 15.18
CA VAL A 180 -1.38 18.14 15.57
C VAL A 180 -1.71 19.26 16.56
N THR A 181 -2.87 19.88 16.39
CA THR A 181 -3.40 20.99 17.20
C THR A 181 -4.81 20.66 17.65
N ASP A 182 -5.32 21.40 18.62
CA ASP A 182 -6.53 21.05 19.38
C ASP A 182 -7.84 21.08 18.56
N ASP A 183 -7.81 21.70 17.37
CA ASP A 183 -8.91 21.69 16.38
C ASP A 183 -9.08 20.32 15.68
N VAL A 184 -8.11 19.41 15.77
CA VAL A 184 -8.14 18.11 15.09
C VAL A 184 -8.98 17.10 15.86
N MET A 185 -10.18 16.75 15.37
CA MET A 185 -11.03 15.74 16.01
C MET A 185 -10.70 14.32 15.61
N GLN A 186 -10.34 14.08 14.35
CA GLN A 186 -9.99 12.77 13.82
C GLN A 186 -8.75 12.92 12.94
N ALA A 187 -7.77 12.02 13.03
CA ALA A 187 -6.66 12.02 12.08
C ALA A 187 -6.00 10.65 11.90
N VAL A 188 -5.53 10.41 10.67
CA VAL A 188 -4.58 9.34 10.35
C VAL A 188 -3.42 9.87 9.50
N GLY A 189 -2.20 9.41 9.81
CA GLY A 189 -1.02 9.66 9.00
C GLY A 189 -1.08 9.02 7.61
N GLY A 190 -0.16 9.43 6.74
CA GLY A 190 0.16 8.75 5.50
C GLY A 190 1.65 8.81 5.18
N SER A 191 2.04 8.35 3.99
CA SER A 191 3.46 8.34 3.55
C SER A 191 3.91 9.64 2.90
N TYR A 192 3.05 10.28 2.13
CA TYR A 192 3.27 11.59 1.52
C TYR A 192 1.99 12.18 0.93
N MET A 193 1.95 13.50 0.82
CA MET A 193 0.95 14.23 0.04
C MET A 193 1.25 14.03 -1.45
N SER A 194 0.35 13.34 -2.17
CA SER A 194 0.50 12.96 -3.58
C SER A 194 0.00 14.03 -4.54
N ILE A 195 -1.00 14.83 -4.11
CA ILE A 195 -1.49 16.02 -4.81
C ILE A 195 -1.49 17.17 -3.81
N LYS A 196 -1.02 18.34 -4.25
CA LYS A 196 -1.11 19.61 -3.52
C LYS A 196 -1.58 20.70 -4.47
N ASP A 197 -2.58 21.49 -4.07
CA ASP A 197 -3.12 22.64 -4.83
C ASP A 197 -3.47 22.28 -6.30
N GLY A 198 -4.07 21.10 -6.51
CA GLY A 198 -4.44 20.55 -7.81
C GLY A 198 -3.30 19.91 -8.60
N GLN A 199 -2.06 19.96 -8.11
CA GLN A 199 -0.86 19.50 -8.81
C GLN A 199 -0.28 18.22 -8.19
N ILE A 200 0.12 17.27 -9.04
CA ILE A 200 0.79 16.03 -8.61
C ILE A 200 2.20 16.37 -8.11
N THR A 201 2.52 16.04 -6.86
CA THR A 201 3.78 16.46 -6.24
C THR A 201 5.00 15.76 -6.87
N PRO A 202 6.20 16.36 -6.85
CA PRO A 202 7.41 15.71 -7.40
C PRO A 202 7.72 14.35 -6.78
N LYS A 203 7.35 14.15 -5.50
CA LYS A 203 7.48 12.86 -4.81
C LYS A 203 6.53 11.80 -5.38
N ALA A 204 5.33 12.19 -5.83
CA ALA A 204 4.39 11.32 -6.54
C ALA A 204 4.83 11.03 -7.97
N GLN A 205 5.34 12.03 -8.70
CA GLN A 205 5.90 11.86 -10.05
C GLN A 205 7.10 10.89 -10.07
N GLY A 206 7.99 11.00 -9.07
CA GLY A 206 9.11 10.09 -8.86
C GLY A 206 8.77 8.80 -8.12
N ALA A 207 7.50 8.54 -7.78
CA ALA A 207 7.10 7.41 -6.96
C ALA A 207 7.23 6.06 -7.68
N ASN A 208 6.99 4.98 -6.93
CA ASN A 208 7.24 3.60 -7.35
C ASN A 208 6.60 3.24 -8.71
N VAL A 209 7.45 3.05 -9.73
CA VAL A 209 7.12 2.54 -11.08
C VAL A 209 6.79 1.02 -11.09
N THR A 210 6.13 0.53 -10.05
CA THR A 210 5.70 -0.86 -9.91
C THR A 210 4.22 -0.85 -9.60
N LEU A 211 3.45 -1.52 -10.46
CA LEU A 211 2.03 -1.77 -10.26
C LEU A 211 1.83 -2.53 -8.94
N THR A 212 0.98 -1.99 -8.08
CA THR A 212 0.71 -2.47 -6.72
C THR A 212 -0.73 -2.12 -6.36
N PRO A 213 -1.38 -2.86 -5.44
CA PRO A 213 -2.51 -2.30 -4.73
C PRO A 213 -2.05 -1.02 -4.03
N CYS A 214 -2.89 0.00 -4.04
CA CYS A 214 -2.62 1.27 -3.40
C CYS A 214 -3.90 1.82 -2.73
N ASN A 215 -3.72 2.66 -1.71
CA ASN A 215 -4.81 3.31 -1.00
C ASN A 215 -4.48 4.79 -0.81
N ALA A 216 -5.49 5.64 -0.87
CA ALA A 216 -5.34 7.08 -0.70
C ALA A 216 -6.64 7.73 -0.26
N ILE A 217 -6.51 8.90 0.34
CA ILE A 217 -7.62 9.81 0.63
C ILE A 217 -7.33 11.18 0.00
N GLY A 218 -8.32 11.77 -0.64
CA GLY A 218 -8.22 13.06 -1.32
C GLY A 218 -9.39 13.97 -0.98
N ILE A 219 -9.18 15.28 -1.10
CA ILE A 219 -10.19 16.32 -0.92
C ILE A 219 -10.37 17.00 -2.27
N ARG A 220 -11.63 17.05 -2.74
CA ARG A 220 -12.02 17.67 -4.01
C ARG A 220 -12.19 19.18 -3.86
N GLY A 221 -12.15 19.90 -4.98
CA GLY A 221 -12.32 21.36 -4.99
C GLY A 221 -13.67 21.86 -4.45
N ASP A 222 -14.68 20.99 -4.35
CA ASP A 222 -15.99 21.24 -3.75
C ASP A 222 -16.07 20.86 -2.25
N GLY A 223 -14.94 20.46 -1.65
CA GLY A 223 -14.86 20.03 -0.25
C GLY A 223 -15.25 18.56 -0.01
N SER A 224 -15.81 17.85 -0.99
CA SER A 224 -16.12 16.42 -0.84
C SER A 224 -14.84 15.57 -0.79
N VAL A 225 -14.89 14.46 -0.04
CA VAL A 225 -13.74 13.57 0.19
C VAL A 225 -13.82 12.37 -0.74
N ILE A 226 -12.67 11.91 -1.24
CA ILE A 226 -12.51 10.69 -2.01
C ILE A 226 -11.64 9.71 -1.22
N ILE A 227 -12.11 8.48 -1.03
CA ILE A 227 -11.23 7.34 -0.76
C ILE A 227 -11.02 6.58 -2.06
N PHE A 228 -9.77 6.30 -2.39
CA PHE A 228 -9.37 5.67 -3.64
C PHE A 228 -8.47 4.47 -3.37
N MET A 229 -9.08 3.29 -3.37
CA MET A 229 -8.44 2.01 -3.09
C MET A 229 -8.39 1.17 -4.36
N VAL A 230 -7.23 0.59 -4.65
CA VAL A 230 -6.97 -0.13 -5.90
C VAL A 230 -6.46 -1.52 -5.57
N ASP A 231 -7.08 -2.55 -6.15
CA ASP A 231 -6.60 -3.93 -6.04
C ASP A 231 -5.33 -4.15 -6.87
N GLY A 232 -4.53 -5.17 -6.55
CA GLY A 232 -3.32 -5.42 -7.32
C GLY A 232 -2.60 -6.73 -7.03
N ARG A 233 -1.55 -6.99 -7.83
CA ARG A 233 -0.70 -8.20 -7.82
C ARG A 233 -1.39 -9.50 -8.29
N ASP A 234 -2.54 -9.39 -8.94
CA ASP A 234 -3.16 -10.49 -9.69
C ASP A 234 -3.10 -10.16 -11.19
N ASP A 235 -2.20 -10.83 -11.93
CA ASP A 235 -1.99 -10.56 -13.36
C ASP A 235 -3.25 -10.83 -14.23
N ASP A 236 -4.22 -11.61 -13.73
CA ASP A 236 -5.46 -11.97 -14.44
C ASP A 236 -6.68 -11.10 -13.99
N VAL A 237 -6.68 -10.54 -12.76
CA VAL A 237 -7.82 -9.77 -12.19
C VAL A 237 -7.50 -8.28 -11.97
N SER A 238 -6.37 -7.96 -11.34
CA SER A 238 -5.94 -6.58 -11.13
C SER A 238 -4.43 -6.51 -10.96
N VAL A 239 -3.73 -5.86 -11.89
CA VAL A 239 -2.28 -5.61 -11.75
C VAL A 239 -1.99 -4.50 -10.72
N GLY A 240 -2.96 -3.62 -10.48
CA GLY A 240 -2.84 -2.42 -9.67
C GLY A 240 -2.18 -1.26 -10.41
N TYR A 241 -2.02 -0.12 -9.72
CA TYR A 241 -1.47 1.10 -10.30
C TYR A 241 -0.05 1.38 -9.81
N THR A 242 0.69 2.24 -10.55
CA THR A 242 1.80 2.98 -9.92
C THR A 242 1.21 4.06 -9.01
N LEU A 243 1.98 4.54 -8.03
CA LEU A 243 1.49 5.64 -7.18
C LEU A 243 1.37 6.97 -7.95
N TYR A 244 2.03 7.09 -9.11
CA TYR A 244 1.80 8.19 -10.04
C TYR A 244 0.44 8.07 -10.74
N ASP A 245 0.08 6.88 -11.23
CA ASP A 245 -1.24 6.64 -11.85
C ASP A 245 -2.38 6.82 -10.84
N GLN A 246 -2.17 6.43 -9.59
CA GLN A 246 -3.08 6.72 -8.47
C GLN A 246 -3.30 8.24 -8.31
N ALA A 247 -2.22 9.03 -8.31
CA ALA A 247 -2.32 10.49 -8.24
C ALA A 247 -3.00 11.08 -9.48
N ARG A 248 -2.73 10.58 -10.69
CA ARG A 248 -3.42 11.00 -11.92
C ARG A 248 -4.93 10.73 -11.85
N MET A 249 -5.33 9.54 -11.40
CA MET A 249 -6.75 9.20 -11.19
C MET A 249 -7.41 10.14 -10.18
N LEU A 250 -6.76 10.42 -9.04
CA LEU A 250 -7.27 11.35 -8.02
C LEU A 250 -7.44 12.78 -8.58
N VAL A 251 -6.53 13.28 -9.42
CA VAL A 251 -6.70 14.56 -10.13
C VAL A 251 -7.91 14.50 -11.09
N SER A 252 -8.08 13.41 -11.86
CA SER A 252 -9.24 13.25 -12.74
C SER A 252 -10.58 13.10 -12.00
N LEU A 253 -10.57 12.64 -10.75
CA LEU A 253 -11.70 12.66 -9.82
C LEU A 253 -11.93 14.05 -9.20
N GLY A 254 -11.09 15.05 -9.50
CA GLY A 254 -11.21 16.43 -9.02
C GLY A 254 -10.56 16.70 -7.66
N CYS A 255 -9.68 15.81 -7.16
CA CYS A 255 -8.95 16.04 -5.91
C CYS A 255 -7.93 17.17 -6.08
N VAL A 256 -8.03 18.20 -5.22
CA VAL A 256 -7.05 19.30 -5.15
C VAL A 256 -5.94 19.03 -4.14
N ASN A 257 -6.22 18.22 -3.11
CA ASN A 257 -5.21 17.73 -2.17
C ASN A 257 -5.40 16.22 -1.98
N ALA A 258 -4.31 15.45 -1.84
CA ALA A 258 -4.40 14.01 -1.58
C ALA A 258 -3.22 13.43 -0.80
N LEU A 259 -3.50 12.39 -0.02
CA LEU A 259 -2.57 11.68 0.87
C LEU A 259 -2.49 10.20 0.48
N CYS A 260 -1.27 9.70 0.25
CA CYS A 260 -1.03 8.27 0.04
C CYS A 260 -1.02 7.52 1.39
N LEU A 261 -2.05 6.70 1.63
CA LEU A 261 -2.21 5.84 2.81
C LEU A 261 -1.38 4.55 2.67
N ASP A 262 -1.42 3.64 3.65
CA ASP A 262 -0.71 2.35 3.54
C ASP A 262 -1.29 1.49 2.41
N CYS A 263 -0.40 0.83 1.69
CA CYS A 263 -0.64 0.24 0.37
C CYS A 263 -0.38 -1.27 0.35
N GLY A 264 -0.60 -1.90 -0.80
CA GLY A 264 -0.18 -3.27 -1.04
C GLY A 264 -1.04 -4.31 -0.32
N GLY A 265 -0.45 -5.06 0.62
CA GLY A 265 -1.21 -6.10 1.33
C GLY A 265 -2.10 -5.55 2.43
N SER A 266 -1.94 -4.27 2.79
CA SER A 266 -2.80 -3.56 3.74
C SER A 266 -4.06 -3.00 3.08
N SER A 267 -3.99 -2.68 1.77
CA SER A 267 -5.07 -2.12 0.96
C SER A 267 -6.36 -2.94 1.09
N THR A 268 -7.33 -2.35 1.79
CA THR A 268 -8.62 -2.96 2.09
C THR A 268 -9.72 -1.92 1.89
N PHE A 269 -10.78 -2.27 1.17
CA PHE A 269 -12.00 -1.46 1.03
C PHE A 269 -13.20 -2.30 1.44
N ILE A 270 -13.98 -1.79 2.40
CA ILE A 270 -15.17 -2.43 2.95
C ILE A 270 -16.34 -1.49 2.73
N SER A 271 -17.49 -2.00 2.30
CA SER A 271 -18.71 -1.20 2.21
C SER A 271 -19.99 -2.00 2.44
N LYS A 272 -21.04 -1.29 2.85
CA LYS A 272 -22.40 -1.83 2.97
C LYS A 272 -23.28 -1.27 1.84
N HIS A 273 -23.71 -2.14 0.94
CA HIS A 273 -24.65 -1.80 -0.14
C HIS A 273 -26.09 -1.83 0.40
N LYS A 274 -27.01 -1.04 -0.18
CA LYS A 274 -28.38 -0.86 0.36
C LYS A 274 -29.24 -2.12 0.39
N ASP A 275 -28.90 -3.11 -0.43
CA ASP A 275 -29.52 -4.43 -0.54
C ASP A 275 -28.93 -5.47 0.43
N SER A 276 -27.98 -5.06 1.31
CA SER A 276 -27.36 -5.94 2.30
C SER A 276 -27.15 -5.24 3.64
N ASP A 277 -27.47 -5.91 4.74
CA ASP A 277 -27.09 -5.45 6.09
C ASP A 277 -25.62 -5.75 6.43
N SER A 278 -24.91 -6.47 5.56
CA SER A 278 -23.52 -6.86 5.79
C SER A 278 -22.50 -5.83 5.28
N LEU A 279 -21.44 -5.61 6.07
CA LEU A 279 -20.23 -4.94 5.62
C LEU A 279 -19.29 -5.97 5.02
N GLU A 280 -19.00 -5.81 3.73
CA GLU A 280 -18.22 -6.79 2.97
C GLU A 280 -16.95 -6.16 2.44
N ILE A 281 -15.85 -6.93 2.45
CA ILE A 281 -14.62 -6.55 1.78
C ILE A 281 -14.89 -6.67 0.27
N ARG A 282 -14.92 -5.54 -0.44
CA ARG A 282 -15.25 -5.48 -1.87
C ARG A 282 -14.09 -5.92 -2.75
N ASN A 283 -12.87 -5.76 -2.25
CA ASN A 283 -11.63 -6.00 -2.98
C ASN A 283 -11.04 -7.39 -2.67
N ASN A 284 -10.03 -7.81 -3.43
CA ASN A 284 -9.29 -9.06 -3.26
C ASN A 284 -7.94 -8.81 -2.54
N PRO A 285 -7.83 -8.97 -1.21
CA PRO A 285 -6.66 -8.54 -0.47
C PRO A 285 -5.39 -9.28 -0.93
N SER A 286 -4.38 -8.53 -1.40
CA SER A 286 -3.25 -9.09 -2.15
C SER A 286 -2.30 -10.04 -1.38
N ASP A 287 -2.48 -10.19 -0.06
CA ASP A 287 -1.84 -11.22 0.77
C ASP A 287 -2.62 -12.56 0.75
N GLY A 288 -3.70 -12.67 -0.04
CA GLY A 288 -4.63 -13.80 -0.11
C GLY A 288 -5.67 -13.84 1.02
N LYS A 289 -5.62 -12.88 1.94
CA LYS A 289 -6.59 -12.63 3.01
C LYS A 289 -6.38 -11.21 3.56
N GLU A 290 -7.40 -10.66 4.19
CA GLU A 290 -7.28 -9.38 4.89
C GLU A 290 -6.18 -9.41 5.96
N ARG A 291 -5.30 -8.41 5.89
CA ARG A 291 -4.14 -8.19 6.76
C ARG A 291 -4.56 -7.45 8.04
N SER A 292 -3.91 -7.77 9.16
CA SER A 292 -4.01 -6.96 10.38
C SER A 292 -3.18 -5.69 10.26
N VAL A 293 -3.85 -4.54 10.22
CA VAL A 293 -3.29 -3.19 10.07
C VAL A 293 -3.28 -2.43 11.41
N SER A 294 -2.74 -1.22 11.40
CA SER A 294 -2.63 -0.32 12.55
C SER A 294 -3.93 0.48 12.75
N SER A 295 -4.07 1.62 12.07
CA SER A 295 -5.27 2.46 12.08
C SER A 295 -6.17 2.22 10.87
N THR A 296 -7.41 2.70 10.95
CA THR A 296 -8.40 2.67 9.86
C THR A 296 -9.17 3.99 9.80
N LEU A 297 -9.79 4.26 8.66
CA LEU A 297 -10.82 5.29 8.50
C LEU A 297 -12.18 4.62 8.28
N MET A 298 -13.22 5.13 8.95
CA MET A 298 -14.60 4.67 8.83
C MET A 298 -15.49 5.83 8.41
N ILE A 299 -16.36 5.60 7.43
CA ILE A 299 -17.33 6.57 6.92
C ILE A 299 -18.66 6.17 7.56
N VAL A 300 -19.14 7.01 8.47
CA VAL A 300 -20.28 6.70 9.33
C VAL A 300 -21.44 7.61 9.00
N ALA A 301 -22.60 7.04 8.69
CA ALA A 301 -23.85 7.76 8.61
C ALA A 301 -24.20 8.35 9.99
N THR A 302 -24.34 9.66 10.07
CA THR A 302 -24.89 10.32 11.25
C THR A 302 -26.41 10.38 11.12
N GLU A 303 -27.11 10.27 12.24
CA GLU A 303 -28.48 10.77 12.33
C GLU A 303 -28.43 12.30 12.18
N LYS A 304 -29.39 12.90 11.47
CA LYS A 304 -29.61 14.35 11.59
C LYS A 304 -30.31 14.58 12.93
N SER A 305 -29.54 14.60 14.01
CA SER A 305 -30.06 14.80 15.35
C SER A 305 -30.91 16.07 15.37
N LEU A 306 -32.20 15.93 15.64
CA LEU A 306 -33.04 17.03 16.08
C LEU A 306 -32.41 17.54 17.38
N ILE A 307 -31.80 18.73 17.28
CA ILE A 307 -30.91 19.27 18.32
C ILE A 307 -31.69 19.43 19.64
N THR A 308 -31.50 18.50 20.58
CA THR A 308 -31.59 18.73 22.03
C THR A 308 -30.97 17.59 22.85
N LYS A 309 -29.65 17.38 22.71
CA LYS A 309 -28.80 17.06 23.89
C LYS A 309 -27.33 17.32 23.57
N PRO A 310 -26.58 18.08 24.39
CA PRO A 310 -25.14 18.14 24.26
C PRO A 310 -24.53 16.76 24.49
N MET A 311 -23.57 16.37 23.64
CA MET A 311 -22.59 15.35 24.01
C MET A 311 -21.84 15.84 25.25
N PRO A 312 -21.58 14.98 26.26
CA PRO A 312 -20.95 15.41 27.50
C PRO A 312 -19.53 15.89 27.25
N THR A 313 -19.29 17.18 27.51
CA THR A 313 -17.98 17.80 27.41
C THR A 313 -17.10 17.28 28.55
N ILE A 314 -16.13 16.42 28.24
CA ILE A 314 -15.09 16.04 29.20
C ILE A 314 -14.04 17.15 29.16
N ALA A 315 -14.03 18.00 30.18
CA ALA A 315 -13.02 19.04 30.32
C ALA A 315 -11.63 18.40 30.52
N PRO A 316 -10.58 18.83 29.79
CA PRO A 316 -9.23 18.35 30.02
C PRO A 316 -8.75 18.84 31.40
N THR A 317 -8.38 17.91 32.27
CA THR A 317 -7.83 18.23 33.60
C THR A 317 -6.45 18.85 33.44
N HIS A 318 -6.39 20.18 33.51
CA HIS A 318 -5.15 20.95 33.53
C HIS A 318 -4.35 20.60 34.80
N VAL A 319 -3.22 19.91 34.64
CA VAL A 319 -2.23 19.74 35.73
C VAL A 319 -1.20 20.87 35.56
N PRO A 320 -1.12 21.83 36.49
CA PRO A 320 -0.16 22.93 36.38
C PRO A 320 1.27 22.43 36.65
N PRO A 321 2.30 22.98 35.97
CA PRO A 321 3.68 22.63 36.25
C PRO A 321 4.15 23.31 37.54
N THR A 322 4.52 22.52 38.56
CA THR A 322 5.18 23.04 39.76
C THR A 322 6.68 23.22 39.51
N SER A 323 7.13 24.47 39.50
CA SER A 323 8.54 24.84 39.48
C SER A 323 9.10 25.01 40.89
N SER A 324 10.20 24.33 41.22
CA SER A 324 11.27 24.88 42.08
C SER A 324 12.48 23.93 42.12
N ALA A 325 13.65 24.44 41.76
CA ALA A 325 14.93 23.76 41.99
C ALA A 325 15.57 24.26 43.29
N THR A 326 16.30 23.38 44.00
CA THR A 326 17.49 23.74 44.80
C THR A 326 18.29 22.48 45.11
N ASP A 327 19.62 22.55 44.94
CA ASP A 327 20.57 21.50 45.31
C ASP A 327 20.73 21.30 46.83
N LYS A 328 21.09 20.08 47.26
CA LYS A 328 22.43 19.78 47.85
C LYS A 328 22.59 18.32 48.32
N ASN A 329 23.86 17.89 48.36
CA ASN A 329 24.40 16.68 49.01
C ASN A 329 24.05 16.65 50.53
N ASP A 330 24.20 15.57 51.32
CA ASP A 330 25.30 14.60 51.33
C ASP A 330 25.03 13.33 52.19
N SER A 331 25.90 12.32 52.02
CA SER A 331 26.36 11.29 52.98
C SER A 331 25.40 10.50 53.93
N ASN A 332 25.20 9.21 53.60
CA ASN A 332 25.71 8.03 54.34
C ASN A 332 25.60 7.92 55.90
N LYS A 333 24.77 7.00 56.44
CA LYS A 333 25.26 5.85 57.27
C LYS A 333 24.20 4.80 57.70
N ASN A 334 24.73 3.62 58.03
CA ASN A 334 24.11 2.38 58.53
C ASN A 334 23.30 2.49 59.84
N ASP A 335 22.33 1.58 60.04
CA ASP A 335 22.39 0.40 60.96
C ASP A 335 20.97 -0.20 61.09
N ALA A 336 20.70 -1.46 60.72
CA ALA A 336 20.98 -2.72 61.41
C ALA A 336 19.90 -3.18 62.44
N ASN A 337 19.28 -4.33 62.11
CA ASN A 337 19.17 -5.54 62.96
C ASN A 337 17.77 -6.03 63.46
N LYS A 338 17.66 -7.37 63.55
CA LYS A 338 16.69 -8.22 64.30
C LYS A 338 15.22 -8.30 63.81
N ASN A 339 14.73 -9.49 63.41
CA ASN A 339 14.20 -10.63 64.21
C ASN A 339 12.72 -10.41 64.63
N GLU A 340 11.81 -11.40 64.72
CA GLU A 340 11.92 -12.86 64.59
C GLU A 340 10.58 -13.54 64.21
N SER A 341 10.71 -14.77 63.68
CA SER A 341 9.77 -15.91 63.64
C SER A 341 8.40 -15.90 64.38
N ASN A 342 7.32 -16.31 63.70
CA ASN A 342 6.65 -17.65 63.80
C ASN A 342 5.25 -17.59 63.13
N LYS A 343 4.76 -18.48 62.25
CA LYS A 343 4.66 -19.97 62.13
C LYS A 343 3.38 -20.56 62.77
N ASN A 344 2.78 -21.51 62.03
CA ASN A 344 1.74 -22.49 62.43
C ASN A 344 0.29 -21.96 62.63
N GLU A 345 -0.80 -22.70 62.31
CA GLU A 345 -0.91 -24.03 61.68
C GLU A 345 -2.28 -24.33 61.00
N THR A 346 -2.24 -25.30 60.08
CA THR A 346 -3.29 -26.23 59.55
C THR A 346 -4.75 -26.16 60.03
N ASN A 347 -5.69 -26.41 59.08
CA ASN A 347 -6.29 -27.75 58.97
C ASN A 347 -6.91 -28.13 57.61
N LYS A 348 -7.01 -29.45 57.39
CA LYS A 348 -7.41 -30.14 56.14
C LYS A 348 -8.91 -30.47 56.10
N ASN A 349 -9.45 -30.74 54.90
CA ASN A 349 -9.95 -32.08 54.47
C ASN A 349 -10.45 -32.01 53.00
N GLU A 350 -10.02 -32.87 52.06
CA GLU A 350 -10.42 -34.28 51.83
C GLU A 350 -11.84 -34.42 51.23
N THR A 351 -12.15 -35.22 50.19
CA THR A 351 -11.40 -36.06 49.20
C THR A 351 -12.34 -36.33 48.00
N ASN A 352 -11.89 -36.61 46.77
CA ASN A 352 -11.70 -37.97 46.21
C ASN A 352 -11.26 -37.83 44.72
N LYS A 353 -10.15 -38.44 44.26
CA LYS A 353 -10.00 -39.81 43.68
C LYS A 353 -10.53 -39.92 42.22
N ASN A 354 -9.84 -40.54 41.25
CA ASN A 354 -8.79 -41.57 41.29
C ASN A 354 -7.65 -41.35 40.26
N ASP A 355 -6.41 -41.77 40.64
CA ASP A 355 -5.48 -42.72 39.98
C ASP A 355 -5.41 -42.80 38.44
N ALA A 356 -4.26 -42.75 37.72
CA ALA A 356 -2.91 -43.37 37.79
C ALA A 356 -2.70 -44.08 36.41
N ASN A 357 -1.53 -44.33 35.80
CA ASN A 357 -0.09 -44.22 36.11
C ASN A 357 0.61 -43.60 34.86
N LYS A 358 1.72 -42.83 34.92
CA LYS A 358 3.12 -43.27 35.16
C LYS A 358 3.58 -44.36 34.18
N ASN A 359 4.73 -44.32 33.48
CA ASN A 359 6.11 -43.92 33.82
C ASN A 359 6.95 -43.88 32.49
N ASP A 360 8.19 -43.40 32.36
CA ASP A 360 9.15 -42.81 33.31
C ASP A 360 10.25 -41.99 32.60
N ALA A 361 10.94 -41.12 33.37
CA ALA A 361 12.36 -40.73 33.31
C ALA A 361 13.02 -40.19 31.99
N ASN A 362 14.00 -39.26 32.01
CA ASN A 362 14.69 -38.60 33.14
C ASN A 362 15.26 -37.21 32.79
N LYS A 363 15.38 -36.39 33.85
CA LYS A 363 16.40 -35.37 34.21
C LYS A 363 17.73 -35.37 33.40
N ASN A 364 18.56 -34.31 33.29
CA ASN A 364 18.63 -32.92 33.81
C ASN A 364 19.77 -32.15 33.02
N ASP A 365 20.26 -30.92 33.29
CA ASP A 365 20.06 -29.93 34.37
C ASP A 365 20.35 -28.44 34.01
N THR A 366 20.05 -27.55 34.97
CA THR A 366 20.55 -26.20 35.33
C THR A 366 21.42 -25.27 34.42
N ASN A 367 21.08 -23.96 34.54
CA ASN A 367 21.96 -22.77 34.76
C ASN A 367 22.89 -22.25 33.63
N LYS A 368 23.24 -20.95 33.54
CA LYS A 368 22.65 -19.68 34.05
C LYS A 368 23.40 -18.50 33.38
N ASN A 369 22.79 -17.30 33.39
CA ASN A 369 23.39 -15.97 33.18
C ASN A 369 23.96 -15.67 31.76
N ASN A 370 23.65 -14.58 31.05
CA ASN A 370 23.51 -13.13 31.32
C ASN A 370 24.78 -12.34 30.92
N THR A 371 24.76 -11.60 29.79
CA THR A 371 25.05 -10.14 29.70
C THR A 371 25.26 -9.65 28.25
N ASP A 372 24.49 -8.61 27.92
CA ASP A 372 24.77 -7.36 27.19
C ASP A 372 25.92 -7.15 26.16
N SER A 373 25.59 -6.23 25.24
CA SER A 373 26.44 -5.21 24.60
C SER A 373 27.40 -5.50 23.43
N SER A 374 27.11 -4.77 22.35
CA SER A 374 27.94 -4.25 21.26
C SER A 374 29.48 -4.38 21.31
N VAL A 375 30.11 -4.62 20.14
CA VAL A 375 30.91 -3.62 19.38
C VAL A 375 31.42 -4.20 18.03
N ASN A 376 31.89 -3.29 17.18
CA ASN A 376 32.23 -3.35 15.76
C ASN A 376 33.44 -4.23 15.33
N THR A 377 33.44 -4.57 14.04
CA THR A 377 34.58 -4.73 13.08
C THR A 377 35.65 -5.84 13.19
N SER A 378 35.79 -6.58 12.07
CA SER A 378 37.01 -7.18 11.42
C SER A 378 38.02 -7.98 12.28
N ASP A 379 38.41 -9.20 11.91
CA ASP A 379 39.10 -9.49 10.63
C ASP A 379 39.03 -10.97 10.14
N LYS A 380 39.83 -11.35 9.12
CA LYS A 380 39.67 -12.55 8.28
C LYS A 380 40.44 -13.83 8.69
N ASN A 381 39.97 -14.96 8.12
CA ASN A 381 40.65 -16.25 7.85
C ASN A 381 40.93 -17.20 9.04
N ASN A 382 40.87 -18.54 8.92
CA ASN A 382 40.23 -19.46 7.96
C ASN A 382 40.27 -20.91 8.52
N SER A 383 39.28 -21.76 8.20
CA SER A 383 39.26 -23.24 8.36
C SER A 383 39.28 -23.83 9.80
N SER A 384 38.65 -24.98 10.11
CA SER A 384 37.58 -25.76 9.43
C SER A 384 37.13 -26.97 10.27
N VAL A 385 35.85 -27.05 10.69
CA VAL A 385 35.03 -28.30 10.84
C VAL A 385 33.55 -27.85 10.73
N SER A 386 32.92 -27.88 9.55
CA SER A 386 32.13 -29.00 9.01
C SER A 386 31.02 -29.50 9.94
N GLY A 387 29.82 -28.90 9.83
CA GLY A 387 28.63 -29.23 10.64
C GLY A 387 27.29 -28.81 10.02
N ASN A 388 27.05 -29.17 8.75
CA ASN A 388 25.72 -29.22 8.10
C ASN A 388 24.84 -27.95 8.04
N ASN A 389 25.41 -26.80 7.67
CA ASN A 389 24.62 -25.81 6.92
C ASN A 389 24.64 -26.16 5.42
N THR A 390 23.65 -26.94 4.98
CA THR A 390 23.52 -27.29 3.56
C THR A 390 23.35 -26.03 2.70
N TYR A 391 23.87 -26.06 1.47
CA TYR A 391 23.62 -24.99 0.48
C TYR A 391 22.12 -24.71 0.30
N GLN A 392 21.26 -25.69 0.60
CA GLN A 392 19.82 -25.58 0.56
C GLN A 392 19.25 -24.65 1.65
N SER A 393 19.75 -24.68 2.90
CA SER A 393 19.25 -23.77 3.96
C SER A 393 19.58 -22.30 3.67
N ILE A 394 20.76 -22.04 3.11
CA ILE A 394 21.18 -20.70 2.66
C ILE A 394 20.33 -20.24 1.47
N LEU A 395 20.02 -21.14 0.52
CA LEU A 395 19.10 -20.83 -0.58
C LEU A 395 17.67 -20.57 -0.07
N ASP A 396 17.17 -21.36 0.87
CA ASP A 396 15.81 -21.21 1.41
C ASP A 396 15.65 -19.90 2.20
N ALA A 397 16.69 -19.48 2.94
CA ALA A 397 16.77 -18.16 3.56
C ALA A 397 16.77 -17.01 2.52
N LEU A 398 17.53 -17.15 1.43
CA LEU A 398 17.56 -16.21 0.30
C LEU A 398 16.26 -16.16 -0.53
N PHE A 399 15.34 -17.12 -0.35
CA PHE A 399 14.07 -17.19 -1.06
C PHE A 399 12.83 -16.97 -0.18
N SER A 400 12.97 -16.48 1.06
CA SER A 400 11.84 -16.32 2.00
C SER A 400 11.15 -14.94 1.99
N SER A 401 11.81 -13.86 1.56
CA SER A 401 11.26 -12.49 1.62
C SER A 401 10.69 -11.97 0.29
N SER A 402 9.39 -12.25 0.08
CA SER A 402 8.48 -11.65 -0.92
C SER A 402 8.67 -12.00 -2.41
N THR A 403 7.52 -12.08 -3.11
CA THR A 403 7.33 -12.53 -4.51
C THR A 403 7.60 -14.03 -4.73
N ALA A 404 6.83 -14.66 -5.64
CA ALA A 404 6.75 -16.13 -5.72
C ALA A 404 8.11 -16.82 -5.90
N LYS A 405 8.32 -17.94 -5.18
CA LYS A 405 9.59 -18.67 -5.08
C LYS A 405 10.26 -18.86 -6.46
N LYS A 406 11.48 -18.32 -6.58
CA LYS A 406 12.36 -18.56 -7.74
C LYS A 406 12.98 -19.95 -7.63
N PHE A 407 13.31 -20.56 -8.76
CA PHE A 407 13.99 -21.85 -8.84
C PHE A 407 15.10 -21.82 -9.88
N LYS A 408 16.13 -22.64 -9.68
CA LYS A 408 17.27 -22.80 -10.58
C LYS A 408 16.94 -23.83 -11.67
N TYR A 409 17.29 -23.53 -12.92
CA TYR A 409 17.37 -24.53 -13.98
C TYR A 409 18.58 -24.24 -14.88
N GLY A 410 19.58 -25.12 -14.83
CA GLY A 410 20.89 -24.88 -15.42
C GLY A 410 21.63 -23.71 -14.75
N LYS A 411 22.14 -22.77 -15.57
CA LYS A 411 22.84 -21.55 -15.13
C LYS A 411 21.91 -20.35 -14.89
N ASN A 412 20.60 -20.59 -14.88
CA ASN A 412 19.56 -19.55 -14.88
C ASN A 412 18.59 -19.72 -13.70
N LEU A 413 17.98 -18.61 -13.31
CA LEU A 413 16.89 -18.51 -12.34
C LEU A 413 15.58 -18.25 -13.07
N TYR A 414 14.50 -18.86 -12.59
CA TYR A 414 13.15 -18.71 -13.11
C TYR A 414 12.14 -18.59 -11.98
N ARG A 415 10.92 -18.18 -12.31
CA ARG A 415 9.79 -18.15 -11.38
C ARG A 415 8.55 -18.65 -12.09
N VAL A 416 7.75 -19.48 -11.42
CA VAL A 416 6.45 -19.89 -11.97
C VAL A 416 5.54 -18.67 -12.09
N THR A 417 5.06 -18.42 -13.31
CA THR A 417 4.08 -17.36 -13.60
C THR A 417 2.66 -17.92 -13.63
N SER A 418 2.47 -19.16 -14.07
CA SER A 418 1.19 -19.86 -13.91
C SER A 418 1.40 -21.36 -13.77
N LYS A 419 0.84 -21.94 -12.69
CA LYS A 419 0.78 -23.39 -12.48
C LYS A 419 -0.23 -24.04 -13.45
N LYS A 420 -1.39 -23.38 -13.67
CA LYS A 420 -2.46 -23.80 -14.60
C LYS A 420 -1.94 -23.86 -16.04
N ASN A 421 -1.38 -22.75 -16.53
CA ASN A 421 -0.95 -22.61 -17.92
C ASN A 421 0.49 -23.15 -18.16
N LYS A 422 1.14 -23.69 -17.11
CA LYS A 422 2.51 -24.22 -17.13
C LYS A 422 3.51 -23.23 -17.73
N THR A 423 3.49 -21.98 -17.28
CA THR A 423 4.40 -20.91 -17.71
C THR A 423 5.36 -20.45 -16.61
N VAL A 424 6.56 -20.00 -17.02
CA VAL A 424 7.55 -19.35 -16.15
C VAL A 424 8.15 -18.09 -16.79
N ALA A 425 8.64 -17.18 -15.95
CA ALA A 425 9.54 -16.09 -16.34
C ALA A 425 11.01 -16.46 -16.08
N PHE A 426 11.93 -16.01 -16.93
CA PHE A 426 13.37 -15.99 -16.65
C PHE A 426 13.71 -14.78 -15.78
N CYS A 427 14.30 -15.01 -14.61
CA CYS A 427 14.57 -13.99 -13.59
C CYS A 427 16.05 -13.61 -13.47
N GLY A 428 16.92 -14.13 -14.35
CA GLY A 428 18.35 -13.86 -14.37
C GLY A 428 19.23 -15.10 -14.35
N THR A 429 20.52 -14.93 -14.11
CA THR A 429 21.50 -16.01 -13.96
C THR A 429 21.88 -16.25 -12.51
N VAL A 430 22.37 -17.45 -12.18
CA VAL A 430 22.99 -17.72 -10.85
C VAL A 430 24.37 -17.09 -10.67
N TYR A 431 24.90 -16.42 -11.70
CA TYR A 431 26.15 -15.66 -11.62
C TYR A 431 25.83 -14.17 -11.76
N ASN A 432 26.49 -13.33 -10.97
CA ASN A 432 26.24 -11.88 -10.94
C ASN A 432 26.75 -11.15 -12.20
N ASN A 433 27.62 -11.77 -13.00
CA ASN A 433 28.10 -11.16 -14.25
C ASN A 433 28.57 -12.20 -15.29
N PRO A 434 27.64 -12.87 -16.02
CA PRO A 434 27.98 -13.95 -16.95
C PRO A 434 28.37 -13.43 -18.34
N LYS A 435 29.45 -13.94 -18.96
CA LYS A 435 29.84 -13.57 -20.35
C LYS A 435 28.75 -13.92 -21.40
N LYS A 436 27.90 -14.91 -21.13
CA LYS A 436 26.84 -15.40 -22.03
C LYS A 436 25.65 -15.97 -21.24
N ALA A 437 24.43 -15.68 -21.68
CA ALA A 437 23.20 -16.31 -21.19
C ALA A 437 22.45 -17.06 -22.31
N ILE A 438 21.75 -18.14 -21.96
CA ILE A 438 20.89 -18.90 -22.88
C ILE A 438 19.58 -19.18 -22.17
N ILE A 439 18.49 -18.58 -22.65
CA ILE A 439 17.13 -18.82 -22.16
C ILE A 439 16.51 -19.92 -23.06
N PRO A 440 16.21 -21.12 -22.53
CA PRO A 440 15.56 -22.17 -23.30
C PRO A 440 14.07 -21.86 -23.47
N ALA A 441 13.44 -22.47 -24.47
CA ALA A 441 11.99 -22.31 -24.69
C ALA A 441 11.13 -23.00 -23.60
N LYS A 442 11.67 -24.01 -22.91
CA LYS A 442 11.01 -24.77 -21.84
C LYS A 442 12.03 -25.12 -20.74
N VAL A 443 11.56 -25.29 -19.51
CA VAL A 443 12.33 -25.77 -18.34
C VAL A 443 11.56 -26.86 -17.58
N LYS A 444 12.23 -27.62 -16.72
CA LYS A 444 11.59 -28.60 -15.81
C LYS A 444 11.68 -28.11 -14.37
N TYR A 445 10.56 -28.14 -13.64
CA TYR A 445 10.47 -27.79 -12.22
C TYR A 445 9.47 -28.71 -11.53
N GLN A 446 9.84 -29.31 -10.39
CA GLN A 446 9.02 -30.26 -9.63
C GLN A 446 8.35 -31.33 -10.53
N GLY A 447 9.16 -32.04 -11.32
CA GLY A 447 8.70 -33.05 -12.29
C GLY A 447 8.06 -32.49 -13.56
N LYS A 448 7.39 -31.33 -13.50
CA LYS A 448 6.57 -30.75 -14.58
C LYS A 448 7.39 -29.92 -15.56
N LYS A 449 7.04 -29.95 -16.85
CA LYS A 449 7.62 -29.11 -17.91
C LYS A 449 6.84 -27.80 -18.01
N TYR A 450 7.54 -26.67 -18.03
CA TYR A 450 6.96 -25.32 -18.17
C TYR A 450 7.51 -24.63 -19.43
N ARG A 451 6.72 -23.77 -20.07
CA ARG A 451 7.16 -22.85 -21.14
C ARG A 451 7.78 -21.60 -20.50
N VAL A 452 8.95 -21.16 -20.98
CA VAL A 452 9.50 -19.86 -20.57
C VAL A 452 8.89 -18.79 -21.49
N THR A 453 8.04 -17.92 -20.94
CA THR A 453 7.23 -16.99 -21.75
C THR A 453 7.62 -15.52 -21.60
N SER A 454 8.41 -15.16 -20.59
CA SER A 454 8.88 -13.79 -20.40
C SER A 454 10.26 -13.70 -19.76
N ILE A 455 10.89 -12.52 -19.90
CA ILE A 455 12.09 -12.09 -19.19
C ILE A 455 11.66 -11.09 -18.13
N ASP A 456 11.92 -11.37 -16.85
CA ASP A 456 11.36 -10.65 -15.71
C ASP A 456 12.07 -9.30 -15.44
N LYS A 457 11.45 -8.43 -14.62
CA LYS A 457 11.96 -7.09 -14.30
C LYS A 457 13.38 -7.20 -13.71
N LYS A 458 14.33 -6.42 -14.25
CA LYS A 458 15.77 -6.42 -13.86
C LYS A 458 16.55 -7.75 -14.02
N ALA A 459 16.06 -8.73 -14.79
CA ALA A 459 16.66 -10.08 -14.85
C ALA A 459 18.19 -10.14 -15.09
N CYS A 460 18.74 -9.27 -15.93
CA CYS A 460 20.18 -9.12 -16.17
C CYS A 460 20.67 -7.67 -15.91
N MET A 461 19.98 -6.90 -15.06
CA MET A 461 20.35 -5.52 -14.78
C MET A 461 21.80 -5.42 -14.30
N ASN A 462 22.55 -4.45 -14.84
CA ASN A 462 23.96 -4.19 -14.56
C ASN A 462 24.90 -5.39 -14.80
N SER A 463 24.52 -6.35 -15.65
CA SER A 463 25.40 -7.45 -16.10
C SER A 463 26.43 -6.93 -17.11
N THR A 464 27.37 -6.11 -16.64
CA THR A 464 28.36 -5.39 -17.46
C THR A 464 29.30 -6.28 -18.28
N SER A 465 29.41 -7.58 -18.00
CA SER A 465 30.22 -8.55 -18.75
C SER A 465 29.42 -9.37 -19.78
N LEU A 466 28.08 -9.25 -19.79
CA LEU A 466 27.20 -10.05 -20.65
C LEU A 466 27.35 -9.63 -22.11
N LYS A 467 28.11 -10.43 -22.88
CA LYS A 467 28.39 -10.14 -24.30
C LYS A 467 27.34 -10.69 -25.26
N LYS A 468 26.69 -11.80 -24.90
CA LYS A 468 25.73 -12.50 -25.79
C LYS A 468 24.58 -13.12 -25.01
N ILE A 469 23.36 -12.94 -25.48
CA ILE A 469 22.20 -13.70 -25.01
C ILE A 469 21.48 -14.41 -26.15
N LYS A 470 21.06 -15.65 -25.91
CA LYS A 470 20.10 -16.37 -26.76
C LYS A 470 18.76 -16.45 -26.03
N ILE A 471 17.73 -15.86 -26.61
CA ILE A 471 16.34 -15.85 -26.17
C ILE A 471 15.65 -17.10 -26.72
N GLY A 472 14.72 -17.67 -25.95
CA GLY A 472 13.99 -18.87 -26.32
C GLY A 472 12.71 -18.54 -27.08
N LYS A 473 12.35 -19.35 -28.09
CA LYS A 473 11.20 -19.10 -29.01
C LYS A 473 9.79 -18.99 -28.39
N ASN A 474 9.67 -19.07 -27.08
CA ASN A 474 8.40 -18.88 -26.36
C ASN A 474 8.33 -17.52 -25.64
N ILE A 475 9.40 -16.73 -25.66
CA ILE A 475 9.48 -15.44 -24.99
C ILE A 475 8.71 -14.40 -25.81
N LEU A 476 7.59 -13.92 -25.24
CA LEU A 476 6.71 -12.92 -25.86
C LEU A 476 6.83 -11.54 -25.21
N LYS A 477 7.49 -11.43 -24.05
CA LYS A 477 7.59 -10.18 -23.27
C LYS A 477 8.93 -10.05 -22.55
N ILE A 478 9.55 -8.88 -22.68
CA ILE A 478 10.71 -8.46 -21.89
C ILE A 478 10.24 -7.33 -20.96
N LYS A 479 10.40 -7.51 -19.65
CA LYS A 479 9.95 -6.52 -18.65
C LYS A 479 11.00 -5.41 -18.43
N ASN A 480 10.55 -4.33 -17.80
CA ASN A 480 11.33 -3.10 -17.58
C ASN A 480 12.71 -3.37 -16.95
N LYS A 481 13.74 -2.66 -17.46
CA LYS A 481 15.15 -2.73 -17.07
C LYS A 481 15.77 -4.13 -17.09
N ALA A 482 15.20 -5.09 -17.82
CA ALA A 482 15.72 -6.47 -17.88
C ALA A 482 17.18 -6.56 -18.33
N PHE A 483 17.66 -5.67 -19.20
CA PHE A 483 19.05 -5.60 -19.66
C PHE A 483 19.73 -4.26 -19.38
N PHE A 484 19.11 -3.39 -18.58
CA PHE A 484 19.62 -2.05 -18.30
C PHE A 484 21.04 -2.14 -17.72
N GLY A 485 21.99 -1.40 -18.28
CA GLY A 485 23.38 -1.45 -17.84
C GLY A 485 24.16 -2.72 -18.27
N CYS A 486 23.64 -3.54 -19.18
CA CYS A 486 24.41 -4.59 -19.88
C CYS A 486 25.37 -3.98 -20.92
N THR A 487 26.27 -3.10 -20.51
CA THR A 487 27.10 -2.27 -21.40
C THR A 487 27.92 -3.09 -22.41
N SER A 488 28.42 -4.28 -22.05
CA SER A 488 29.14 -5.16 -22.97
C SER A 488 28.28 -5.98 -23.94
N LEU A 489 26.94 -5.83 -23.96
CA LEU A 489 26.07 -6.66 -24.81
C LEU A 489 26.27 -6.32 -26.29
N LYS A 490 26.76 -7.29 -27.06
CA LYS A 490 27.05 -7.13 -28.51
C LYS A 490 26.22 -8.05 -29.41
N LYS A 491 25.45 -8.98 -28.85
CA LYS A 491 24.62 -9.91 -29.65
C LYS A 491 23.42 -10.46 -28.88
N VAL A 492 22.23 -10.23 -29.43
CA VAL A 492 21.01 -10.97 -29.09
C VAL A 492 20.68 -11.94 -30.24
N VAL A 493 20.14 -13.10 -29.91
CA VAL A 493 19.61 -14.09 -30.86
C VAL A 493 18.26 -14.56 -30.33
N GLY A 494 17.25 -14.74 -31.17
CA GLY A 494 15.90 -15.14 -30.72
C GLY A 494 14.91 -13.97 -30.57
N LEU A 495 15.12 -12.87 -31.31
CA LEU A 495 14.27 -11.67 -31.27
C LEU A 495 12.97 -11.82 -32.08
N GLU A 496 12.93 -12.76 -33.03
CA GLU A 496 11.85 -12.95 -34.00
C GLU A 496 10.45 -13.22 -33.38
N ASN A 497 10.38 -13.54 -32.09
CA ASN A 497 9.15 -13.79 -31.34
C ASN A 497 8.67 -12.55 -30.54
N LEU A 498 9.38 -11.42 -30.66
CA LEU A 498 9.11 -10.12 -30.01
C LEU A 498 8.70 -9.04 -31.03
N GLY A 499 8.34 -9.47 -32.26
CA GLY A 499 8.15 -8.60 -33.42
C GLY A 499 9.44 -8.32 -34.19
N THR A 500 9.35 -7.51 -35.23
CA THR A 500 10.47 -7.11 -36.10
C THR A 500 11.34 -6.06 -35.40
N ILE A 501 12.02 -6.46 -34.32
CA ILE A 501 12.93 -5.60 -33.55
C ILE A 501 14.39 -5.85 -33.96
N SER A 502 15.10 -4.80 -34.37
CA SER A 502 16.54 -4.89 -34.67
C SER A 502 17.36 -5.05 -33.37
N PHE A 503 18.65 -5.38 -33.51
CA PHE A 503 19.55 -5.37 -32.34
C PHE A 503 19.70 -3.96 -31.75
N ASP A 504 19.71 -2.93 -32.57
CA ASP A 504 19.92 -1.54 -32.13
C ASP A 504 18.67 -1.01 -31.40
N ASP A 505 17.48 -1.32 -31.90
CA ASP A 505 16.22 -0.98 -31.21
C ASP A 505 16.10 -1.73 -29.88
N PHE A 506 16.51 -3.00 -29.84
CA PHE A 506 16.63 -3.73 -28.59
C PHE A 506 17.62 -3.06 -27.63
N TYR A 507 18.78 -2.64 -28.12
CA TYR A 507 19.84 -2.05 -27.30
C TYR A 507 19.40 -0.70 -26.72
N LYS A 508 18.84 0.19 -27.55
CA LYS A 508 18.23 1.45 -27.13
C LYS A 508 17.14 1.23 -26.10
N LYS A 509 16.19 0.33 -26.37
CA LYS A 509 14.99 0.11 -25.53
C LYS A 509 15.25 -0.63 -24.21
N TYR A 510 16.21 -1.56 -24.17
CA TYR A 510 16.39 -2.46 -23.02
C TYR A 510 17.73 -2.37 -22.32
N VAL A 511 18.77 -1.76 -22.93
CA VAL A 511 20.14 -1.69 -22.38
C VAL A 511 20.53 -0.28 -21.95
N LEU A 512 20.24 0.73 -22.78
CA LEU A 512 20.60 2.12 -22.50
C LEU A 512 19.78 2.72 -21.35
N LYS A 513 20.34 3.80 -20.78
CA LYS A 513 19.65 4.70 -19.87
C LYS A 513 18.99 5.77 -20.74
N GLU A 514 17.66 5.79 -20.79
CA GLU A 514 16.93 6.96 -21.28
C GLU A 514 17.37 8.17 -20.45
N VAL A 515 18.08 9.08 -21.10
CA VAL A 515 18.18 10.46 -20.65
C VAL A 515 16.92 11.11 -21.19
N ILE A 516 16.02 11.53 -20.29
CA ILE A 516 14.86 12.34 -20.67
C ILE A 516 15.41 13.75 -20.91
N THR A 517 15.75 14.06 -22.15
CA THR A 517 16.04 15.44 -22.57
C THR A 517 14.72 16.17 -22.76
N THR A 518 14.39 17.04 -21.80
CA THR A 518 13.30 18.01 -21.94
C THR A 518 13.80 19.18 -22.79
N GLU A 519 13.56 19.13 -24.10
CA GLU A 519 13.73 20.31 -24.96
C GLU A 519 12.48 21.19 -24.88
N ALA A 520 12.66 22.40 -24.38
CA ALA A 520 11.66 23.45 -24.43
C ALA A 520 11.87 24.27 -25.71
N THR A 521 11.01 24.11 -26.70
CA THR A 521 11.02 24.95 -27.90
C THR A 521 10.41 26.32 -27.59
N THR A 522 11.26 27.26 -27.17
CA THR A 522 10.92 28.69 -27.18
C THR A 522 10.98 29.20 -28.61
N SER A 523 9.88 29.76 -29.09
CA SER A 523 9.80 30.49 -30.34
C SER A 523 10.63 31.76 -30.28
N THR A 524 11.44 32.00 -31.31
CA THR A 524 11.89 33.36 -31.65
C THR A 524 11.37 33.68 -33.04
N GLU A 525 10.42 34.61 -33.11
CA GLU A 525 10.12 35.30 -34.37
C GLU A 525 11.37 36.06 -34.80
N THR A 526 11.72 35.95 -36.09
CA THR A 526 12.68 36.86 -36.72
C THR A 526 11.96 37.53 -37.88
N THR A 527 11.63 38.81 -37.71
CA THR A 527 11.17 39.68 -38.78
C THR A 527 12.34 40.01 -39.72
N LEU A 528 12.11 39.85 -41.02
CA LEU A 528 12.78 40.50 -42.17
C LEU A 528 11.88 40.15 -43.37
N LEU A 529 11.09 41.08 -43.94
CA LEU A 529 11.50 41.98 -45.04
C LEU A 529 12.12 41.21 -46.22
N ASP A 530 11.29 40.86 -47.20
CA ASP A 530 11.18 41.57 -48.49
C ASP A 530 9.76 41.39 -49.08
#